data_AF-A0A233W404-F1
#
_entry.id   AF-A0A233W404-F1
#
_cell.length_a   1.000
_cell.length_b   1.000
_cell.length_c   1.000
_cell.angle_alpha   90.00
_cell.angle_beta   90.00
_cell.angle_gamma   90.00
#
_symmetry.space_group_name_H-M   'P 1'
#
loop_
_entity.id
_entity.type
_entity.pdbx_description
1 polymer ?
#
loop_
_entity_poly.entity_id
_entity_poly.type
_entity_poly.pdbx_seq_one_letter_code
_entity_poly.pdbx_strand_id
1 'polypeptide(L)'
;MLNKIRNFKKMNLITKISYILLITLFVIIPFTGLVLESLNINIISLNMIFALYILTIVASLMAKQWKLIVVATIGSMIIWAITLGLSEVLWYYLKEFFGIDISYR
;
A
#
# COMPACT_ATOMS: atom_id res chain seq x y z
N MET A 1 -23.42 4.39 -11.91
CA MET A 1 -22.73 3.26 -11.23
C MET A 1 -22.67 1.99 -12.09
N LEU A 2 -23.80 1.54 -12.66
CA LEU A 2 -23.90 0.38 -13.56
C LEU A 2 -22.93 0.37 -14.77
N ASN A 3 -22.73 1.52 -15.44
CA ASN A 3 -21.81 1.60 -16.59
C ASN A 3 -20.32 1.39 -16.21
N LYS A 4 -19.88 1.83 -15.02
CA LYS A 4 -18.51 1.60 -14.55
C LYS A 4 -18.25 0.12 -14.27
N ILE A 5 -19.21 -0.57 -13.66
CA ILE A 5 -19.13 -2.01 -13.36
C ILE A 5 -19.10 -2.83 -14.66
N ARG A 6 -19.92 -2.45 -15.66
CA ARG A 6 -19.95 -3.10 -16.98
C ARG A 6 -18.62 -2.96 -17.73
N ASN A 7 -17.99 -1.78 -17.67
CA ASN A 7 -16.67 -1.54 -18.26
C ASN A 7 -15.58 -2.34 -17.55
N PHE A 8 -15.66 -2.50 -16.23
CA PHE A 8 -14.72 -3.34 -15.48
C PHE A 8 -14.82 -4.81 -15.91
N LYS A 9 -16.04 -5.32 -16.16
CA LYS A 9 -16.24 -6.70 -16.63
C LYS A 9 -15.60 -6.95 -18.00
N LYS A 10 -15.59 -5.94 -18.88
CA LYS A 10 -14.99 -5.97 -20.23
C LYS A 10 -13.46 -5.79 -20.27
N MET A 11 -12.80 -5.49 -19.16
CA MET A 11 -11.34 -5.33 -19.13
C MET A 11 -10.62 -6.67 -19.23
N ASN A 12 -9.45 -6.63 -19.88
CA ASN A 12 -8.54 -7.77 -19.96
C ASN A 12 -8.12 -8.26 -18.57
N LEU A 13 -7.89 -9.56 -18.47
CA LEU A 13 -7.52 -10.22 -17.22
C LEU A 13 -6.27 -9.59 -16.59
N ILE A 14 -5.24 -9.35 -17.41
CA ILE A 14 -3.99 -8.71 -16.97
C ILE A 14 -4.27 -7.32 -16.38
N THR A 15 -5.12 -6.53 -17.04
CA THR A 15 -5.49 -5.20 -16.54
C THR A 15 -6.21 -5.26 -15.19
N LYS A 16 -7.14 -6.22 -15.00
CA LYS A 16 -7.79 -6.44 -13.70
C LYS A 16 -6.79 -6.81 -12.63
N ILE A 17 -5.84 -7.70 -12.94
CA ILE A 17 -4.75 -8.08 -12.04
C ILE A 17 -3.93 -6.85 -11.64
N SER A 18 -3.53 -5.99 -12.59
CA SER A 18 -2.79 -4.76 -12.30
C SER A 18 -3.52 -3.86 -11.29
N TYR A 19 -4.84 -3.69 -11.45
CA TYR A 19 -5.65 -2.92 -10.52
C TYR A 19 -5.73 -3.56 -9.14
N ILE A 20 -5.93 -4.88 -9.07
CA ILE A 20 -5.99 -5.62 -7.79
C ILE A 20 -4.65 -5.48 -7.07
N LEU A 21 -3.53 -5.71 -7.77
CA LEU A 21 -2.19 -5.58 -7.20
C LEU A 21 -1.92 -4.17 -6.66
N LEU A 22 -2.31 -3.13 -7.40
CA LEU A 22 -2.17 -1.74 -6.96
C LEU A 22 -2.97 -1.47 -5.68
N ILE A 23 -4.22 -1.93 -5.63
CA ILE A 23 -5.08 -1.77 -4.44
C ILE A 23 -4.45 -2.51 -3.25
N THR A 24 -4.02 -3.76 -3.46
CA THR A 24 -3.37 -4.56 -2.41
C THR A 24 -2.11 -3.87 -1.89
N LEU A 25 -1.27 -3.34 -2.78
CA LEU A 25 -0.08 -2.59 -2.40
C LEU A 25 -0.41 -1.37 -1.53
N PHE A 26 -1.44 -0.61 -1.92
CA PHE A 26 -1.84 0.62 -1.22
C PHE A 26 -2.48 0.33 0.15
N VAL A 27 -3.05 -0.86 0.34
CA VAL A 27 -3.57 -1.30 1.64
C VAL A 27 -2.45 -1.85 2.53
N ILE A 28 -1.52 -2.62 1.95
CA ILE A 28 -0.45 -3.26 2.70
C ILE A 28 0.52 -2.22 3.27
N ILE A 29 0.95 -1.22 2.50
CA ILE A 29 1.91 -0.19 2.97
C ILE A 29 1.48 0.45 4.31
N PRO A 30 0.28 1.04 4.44
CA PRO A 30 -0.14 1.66 5.69
C PRO A 30 -0.40 0.61 6.77
N PHE A 31 -0.88 -0.57 6.42
CA PHE A 31 -1.12 -1.63 7.40
C PHE A 31 0.18 -2.13 8.04
N THR A 32 1.23 -2.32 7.23
CA THR A 32 2.53 -2.74 7.72
C THR A 32 3.19 -1.65 8.57
N GLY A 33 3.23 -0.42 8.07
CA GLY A 33 3.92 0.67 8.77
C GLY A 33 3.17 1.22 9.99
N LEU A 34 1.84 1.13 10.04
CA LEU A 34 1.05 1.65 11.17
C LEU A 34 0.60 0.61 12.17
N VAL A 35 0.29 -0.63 11.75
CA VAL A 35 -0.32 -1.64 12.65
C VAL A 35 0.72 -2.68 13.05
N LEU A 36 1.49 -3.18 12.09
CA LEU A 36 2.41 -4.29 12.32
C LEU A 36 3.70 -3.83 12.98
N GLU A 37 4.38 -2.82 12.42
CA GLU A 37 5.62 -2.28 13.00
C GLU A 37 5.35 -1.62 14.37
N SER A 38 4.27 -0.85 14.52
CA SER A 38 3.94 -0.18 15.79
C SER A 38 3.65 -1.14 16.95
N LEU A 39 3.18 -2.36 16.66
CA LEU A 39 2.88 -3.39 17.66
C LEU A 39 3.97 -4.46 17.75
N ASN A 40 5.10 -4.28 17.04
CA ASN A 40 6.19 -5.25 16.94
C ASN A 40 5.77 -6.63 16.36
N ILE A 41 4.73 -6.65 15.53
CA ILE A 41 4.16 -7.85 14.92
C ILE A 41 4.72 -7.98 13.49
N ASN A 42 5.75 -8.80 13.31
CA ASN A 42 6.45 -8.88 12.02
C ASN A 42 5.87 -9.98 11.10
N ILE A 43 4.69 -9.74 10.52
CA ILE A 43 4.03 -10.69 9.59
C ILE A 43 4.53 -10.53 8.14
N ILE A 44 4.79 -9.30 7.71
CA ILE A 44 5.17 -8.96 6.33
C ILE A 44 6.47 -8.16 6.38
N SER A 45 7.53 -8.68 5.77
CA SER A 45 8.81 -7.98 5.69
C SER A 45 8.81 -6.90 4.60
N LEU A 46 9.64 -5.88 4.75
CA LEU A 46 9.84 -4.82 3.75
C LEU A 46 10.19 -5.39 2.36
N ASN A 47 10.94 -6.50 2.32
CA ASN A 47 11.25 -7.22 1.08
C ASN A 47 9.99 -7.74 0.35
N MET A 48 8.97 -8.21 1.08
CA MET A 48 7.72 -8.65 0.46
C MET A 48 6.92 -7.47 -0.11
N ILE A 49 6.91 -6.32 0.58
CA ILE A 49 6.27 -5.09 0.09
C ILE A 49 6.96 -4.62 -1.20
N PHE A 50 8.30 -4.65 -1.20
CA PHE A 50 9.09 -4.29 -2.38
C PHE A 50 8.86 -5.25 -3.55
N ALA A 51 8.77 -6.56 -3.29
CA ALA A 51 8.43 -7.56 -4.30
C ALA A 51 7.03 -7.30 -4.89
N LEU A 52 6.04 -6.99 -4.05
CA LEU A 52 4.68 -6.64 -4.49
C LEU A 52 4.67 -5.35 -5.33
N TYR A 53 5.46 -4.35 -4.94
CA TYR A 53 5.63 -3.12 -5.72
C TYR A 53 6.16 -3.40 -7.13
N ILE A 54 7.25 -4.16 -7.24
CA ILE A 54 7.83 -4.56 -8.55
C ILE A 54 6.80 -5.35 -9.35
N LEU A 55 6.14 -6.34 -8.74
CA LEU A 55 5.13 -7.17 -9.40
C LEU A 55 3.97 -6.33 -9.94
N THR A 56 3.53 -5.31 -9.19
CA THR A 56 2.50 -4.35 -9.62
C THR A 56 2.92 -3.55 -10.84
N ILE A 57 4.18 -3.09 -10.89
CA ILE A 57 4.74 -2.37 -12.04
C ILE A 57 4.82 -3.28 -13.26
N VAL A 58 5.36 -4.49 -13.11
CA VAL A 58 5.49 -5.46 -14.21
C VAL A 58 4.12 -5.82 -14.78
N ALA A 59 3.13 -6.10 -13.91
CA ALA A 59 1.77 -6.38 -14.35
C ALA A 59 1.15 -5.19 -15.11
N SER A 60 1.41 -3.96 -14.64
CA SER A 60 0.91 -2.73 -15.27
C SER A 60 1.57 -2.45 -16.62
N LEU A 61 2.87 -2.76 -16.76
CA LEU A 61 3.60 -2.74 -18.03
C LEU A 61 3.03 -3.76 -19.02
N MET A 62 2.81 -5.00 -18.59
CA MET A 62 2.17 -6.04 -19.42
C MET A 62 0.75 -5.64 -19.85
N ALA A 63 0.01 -4.95 -18.99
CA ALA A 63 -1.31 -4.40 -19.31
C ALA A 63 -1.26 -3.16 -20.23
N LYS A 64 -0.06 -2.64 -20.55
CA LYS A 64 0.17 -1.36 -21.26
C LYS A 64 -0.56 -0.18 -20.63
N GLN A 65 -0.70 -0.19 -19.30
CA GLN A 65 -1.40 0.85 -18.54
C GLN A 65 -0.39 1.80 -17.88
N TRP A 66 0.13 2.75 -18.66
CA TRP A 66 1.13 3.71 -18.16
C TRP A 66 0.63 4.52 -16.93
N LYS A 67 -0.67 4.84 -16.88
CA LYS A 67 -1.27 5.54 -15.74
C LYS A 67 -1.17 4.72 -14.44
N LEU A 68 -1.33 3.40 -14.52
CA LEU A 68 -1.18 2.53 -13.35
C LEU A 68 0.26 2.49 -12.85
N ILE A 69 1.23 2.53 -13.76
CA ILE A 69 2.65 2.59 -13.38
C ILE A 69 2.93 3.89 -12.62
N VAL A 70 2.49 5.03 -13.15
CA VAL A 70 2.68 6.34 -12.49
C VAL A 70 2.04 6.35 -11.10
N VAL A 71 0.81 5.84 -10.99
CA VAL A 71 0.11 5.75 -9.69
C VAL A 71 0.83 4.77 -8.75
N ALA A 72 1.31 3.63 -9.23
CA ALA A 72 2.08 2.68 -8.43
C ALA A 72 3.37 3.32 -7.89
N THR A 73 4.11 4.06 -8.72
CA THR A 73 5.36 4.70 -8.30
C THR A 73 5.11 5.87 -7.35
N ILE A 74 4.40 6.89 -7.82
CA ILE A 74 4.21 8.14 -7.07
C ILE A 74 3.28 7.92 -5.88
N GLY A 75 2.19 7.19 -6.09
CA GLY A 75 1.21 6.93 -5.03
C GLY A 75 1.78 6.09 -3.90
N SER A 76 2.60 5.08 -4.18
CA SER A 76 3.26 4.30 -3.11
C SER A 76 4.22 5.16 -2.30
N MET A 77 5.00 6.05 -2.95
CA MET A 77 5.89 6.99 -2.23
C MET A 77 5.11 7.93 -1.32
N ILE A 78 4.02 8.52 -1.81
CA ILE A 78 3.16 9.42 -1.04
C ILE A 78 2.54 8.67 0.15
N ILE A 79 1.97 7.48 -0.09
CA ILE A 79 1.34 6.68 0.96
C ILE A 79 2.37 6.28 2.01
N TRP A 80 3.59 5.91 1.61
CA TRP A 80 4.67 5.60 2.53
C TRP A 80 5.02 6.81 3.42
N ALA A 81 5.18 7.99 2.83
CA ALA A 81 5.48 9.22 3.58
C ALA A 81 4.36 9.58 4.58
N ILE A 82 3.10 9.45 4.15
CA ILE A 82 1.93 9.65 5.03
C ILE A 82 1.93 8.63 6.16
N THR A 83 2.24 7.36 5.86
CA THR A 83 2.30 6.27 6.83
C THR A 83 3.34 6.56 7.91
N LEU A 84 4.53 7.04 7.54
CA LEU A 84 5.57 7.44 8.50
C LEU A 84 5.09 8.58 9.40
N GLY A 85 4.51 9.63 8.81
CA GLY A 85 3.99 10.76 9.59
C GLY A 85 2.87 10.37 10.55
N LEU A 86 1.94 9.53 10.10
CA LEU A 86 0.86 8.99 10.93
C LEU A 86 1.40 8.08 12.05
N SER A 87 2.45 7.31 11.78
CA SER A 87 3.09 6.47 12.80
C SER A 87 3.66 7.33 13.92
N GLU A 88 4.34 8.44 13.58
CA GLU A 88 4.88 9.37 14.56
C GLU A 88 3.79 9.99 15.45
N VAL A 89 2.71 10.44 14.82
CA VAL A 89 1.53 10.97 15.52
C VAL A 89 0.94 9.91 16.45
N LEU A 90 0.79 8.67 15.97
CA LEU A 90 0.24 7.56 16.77
C LEU A 90 1.08 7.32 18.04
N TRP A 91 2.41 7.33 17.92
CA TRP A 91 3.30 7.16 19.08
C TRP A 91 3.19 8.30 20.07
N TYR A 92 3.16 9.54 19.59
CA TYR A 92 2.97 10.70 20.46
C TYR A 92 1.71 10.55 21.31
N TYR A 93 0.57 10.20 20.71
CA TYR A 93 -0.67 9.99 21.43
C TYR A 93 -0.64 8.76 22.37
N LEU A 94 -0.04 7.64 21.94
CA LEU A 94 0.09 6.45 22.79
C LEU A 94 0.96 6.71 24.03
N LYS A 95 2.05 7.45 23.85
CA LYS A 95 2.97 7.80 24.94
C LYS A 95 2.33 8.79 25.91
N GLU A 96 1.71 9.85 25.40
CA GLU A 96 1.12 10.92 26.22
C GLU A 96 -0.11 10.45 27.01
N PHE A 97 -1.03 9.73 26.36
CA PHE A 97 -2.33 9.41 26.97
C PHE A 97 -2.40 8.02 27.62
N PHE A 98 -1.58 7.07 27.16
CA PHE A 98 -1.62 5.69 27.63
C PHE A 98 -0.31 5.21 28.28
N GLY A 99 0.76 6.03 28.24
CA GLY A 99 2.07 5.65 28.75
C GLY A 99 2.73 4.50 27.97
N ILE A 100 2.22 4.17 26.77
CA ILE A 100 2.73 3.09 25.94
C ILE A 100 3.80 3.67 25.01
N ASP A 101 5.07 3.31 25.23
CA ASP A 101 6.17 3.72 24.38
C ASP A 101 6.41 2.69 23.27
N ILE A 102 6.21 3.10 22.02
CA ILE A 102 6.47 2.30 20.82
C ILE A 102 7.61 2.89 19.98
N SER A 103 8.50 3.71 20.56
CA SER A 103 9.63 4.33 19.85
C SER A 103 10.67 3.34 19.29
N TYR A 104 10.65 2.08 19.72
CA TYR A 104 11.57 1.03 19.29
C TYR A 104 11.20 0.36 17.96
N ARG A 105 10.09 0.78 17.35
CA ARG A 105 9.58 0.30 16.05
C ARG A 105 10.47 0.70 14.88
#